data_AF-A0AAW3T1V9-F1
#
_entry.id   AF-A0AAW3T1V9-F1
#
_cell.length_a   1.000
_cell.length_b   1.000
_cell.length_c   1.000
_cell.angle_alpha   90.00
_cell.angle_beta   90.00
_cell.angle_gamma   90.00
#
_symmetry.space_group_name_H-M   'P 1'
#
loop_
_entity.id
_entity.type
_entity.pdbx_description
1 polymer ?
#
loop_
_entity_poly.entity_id
_entity_poly.type
_entity_poly.pdbx_seq_one_letter_code
_entity_poly.pdbx_strand_id
1 'polypeptide(L)' 'MSTEDDRVTVFFESAGYRTLALADVEDRGLLERV' A
#
# COMPACT_ATOMS: atom_id res chain seq x y z
N MET A 1 5.32 5.44 -17.28
CA MET A 1 4.87 4.80 -16.03
C MET A 1 4.71 5.92 -15.02
N SER A 2 3.46 6.30 -14.73
CA SER A 2 3.16 7.42 -13.85
C SER A 2 3.22 6.94 -12.40
N THR A 3 4.30 7.28 -11.71
CA THR A 3 4.60 6.98 -10.29
C THR A 3 3.59 7.53 -9.27
N GLU A 4 2.48 8.09 -9.73
CA GLU A 4 1.38 8.60 -8.90
C GLU A 4 0.27 7.56 -8.68
N ASP A 5 0.19 6.52 -9.51
CA ASP A 5 -0.85 5.47 -9.42
C ASP A 5 -0.49 4.34 -8.44
N ASP A 6 0.76 4.28 -7.99
CA ASP A 6 1.34 3.12 -7.29
C ASP A 6 1.33 3.28 -5.76
N ARG A 7 0.26 3.87 -5.19
CA ARG A 7 0.16 4.07 -3.74
C ARG A 7 -1.20 3.64 -3.20
N VAL A 8 -1.17 2.99 -2.05
CA VAL A 8 -2.37 2.55 -1.32
C VAL A 8 -2.43 3.24 0.04
N THR A 9 -3.60 3.74 0.40
CA THR A 9 -3.85 4.25 1.76
C THR A 9 -4.48 3.14 2.58
N VAL A 10 -3.79 2.72 3.64
CA VAL A 10 -4.20 1.66 4.56
C VAL A 10 -4.50 2.28 5.93
N PHE A 11 -5.57 1.83 6.55
CA PHE A 11 -5.89 2.19 7.93
C PHE A 11 -5.29 1.17 8.90
N PHE A 12 -4.48 1.66 9.84
CA PHE A 12 -3.91 0.88 10.94
C PHE A 12 -4.59 1.29 12.24
N GLU A 13 -5.25 0.36 12.94
CA GLU A 13 -5.98 0.69 14.18
C GLU A 13 -5.12 1.39 15.23
N SER A 14 -3.84 1.03 15.35
CA SER A 14 -2.91 1.68 16.29
C SER A 14 -2.23 2.95 15.77
N ALA A 15 -2.28 3.23 14.47
CA ALA A 15 -1.43 4.27 13.85
C ALA A 15 -2.16 5.20 12.86
N GLY A 16 -3.47 5.01 12.66
CA GLY A 16 -4.30 5.77 11.73
C GLY A 16 -4.02 5.43 10.26
N TYR A 17 -4.39 6.36 9.38
CA TYR A 17 -4.17 6.21 7.93
C TYR A 17 -2.70 6.41 7.57
N ARG A 18 -2.17 5.49 6.77
CA ARG A 18 -0.82 5.59 6.20
C ARG A 18 -0.88 5.27 4.72
N THR A 19 -0.09 5.99 3.95
CA THR A 19 0.08 5.74 2.53
C THR A 19 1.36 4.93 2.33
N LEU A 20 1.23 3.80 1.63
CA LEU A 20 2.32 2.89 1.30
C LEU A 20 2.49 2.86 -0.22
N ALA A 21 3.72 2.64 -0.67
CA ALA A 21 3.99 2.36 -2.08
C ALA A 21 3.55 0.93 -2.39
N LEU A 22 2.78 0.74 -3.45
CA LEU A 22 2.24 -0.55 -3.86
C LEU A 22 3.37 -1.57 -4.07
N ALA A 23 4.46 -1.17 -4.73
CA ALA A 23 5.67 -1.99 -4.87
C ALA A 23 6.24 -2.54 -3.54
N ASP A 24 6.22 -1.76 -2.45
CA ASP A 24 6.72 -2.20 -1.12
C ASP A 24 5.75 -3.18 -0.45
N VAL A 25 4.45 -3.01 -0.71
CA VAL A 25 3.39 -3.89 -0.20
C VAL A 25 3.37 -5.21 -0.99
N GLU A 26 3.60 -5.17 -2.31
CA GLU A 26 3.73 -6.34 -3.17
C GLU A 26 4.99 -7.15 -2.85
N ASP A 27 6.16 -6.52 -2.71
CA ASP A 27 7.43 -7.18 -2.36
C ASP A 27 7.33 -7.95 -1.03
N ARG A 28 6.58 -7.39 -0.07
CA ARG A 28 6.32 -8.01 1.24
C ARG A 28 5.19 -9.03 1.24
N GLY A 29 4.52 -9.26 0.10
CA GLY A 29 3.41 -10.21 -0.01
C GLY A 29 2.19 -9.83 0.83
N LEU A 30 1.98 -8.54 1.06
CA LEU A 30 0.91 -8.01 1.93
C LEU A 30 -0.39 -7.72 1.17
N LEU A 31 -0.40 -7.89 -0.15
CA LEU A 31 -1.57 -7.72 -1.02
C LEU A 31 -2.10 -9.05 -1.51
N GLU A 32 -3.38 -9.30 -1.27
CA GLU A 32 -4.14 -10.37 -1.90
C GLU A 32 -5.11 -9.74 -2.92
N ARG A 33 -4.96 -10.09 -4.21
CA ARG A 33 -5.89 -9.68 -5.28
C ARG A 33 -6.98 -10.73 -5.44
N VAL A 34 -8.24 -10.28 -5.30
CA VAL A 34 -9.45 -11.05 -5.64
C VAL A 34 -9.95 -10.71 -7.04
#